data_AF-A0A1T5GCV2-F1
#
_entry.id   AF-A0A1T5GCV2-F1
#
_cell.length_a   1.000
_cell.length_b   1.000
_cell.length_c   1.000
_cell.angle_alpha   90.00
_cell.angle_beta   90.00
_cell.angle_gamma   90.00
#
_symmetry.space_group_name_H-M   'P 1'
#
loop_
_entity.id
_entity.type
_entity.pdbx_description
1 polymer ?
#
loop_
_entity_poly.entity_id
_entity_poly.type
_entity_poly.pdbx_seq_one_letter_code
_entity_poly.pdbx_strand_id
1 'polypeptide(L)'
;MRNPLVIFFDITFLIILLFSYSPILYLVFDHRIDSEKIKKIKLGMSAKEVTSILGQPLDIKDTYLKDGKTYTYTQPIDYAMTYPMLWVHFDLENKVNCVFAKEYIFWGTDDEVIYAIDENHNYKNPDTTRLDSVFR
;
A
#
# COMPACT_ATOMS: atom_id res chain seq x y z
N MET A 1 -28.35 38.56 -25.69
CA MET A 1 -28.42 37.09 -25.85
C MET A 1 -27.03 36.60 -26.22
N ARG A 2 -26.43 35.68 -25.44
CA ARG A 2 -25.09 35.12 -25.76
C ARG A 2 -25.19 34.16 -26.94
N ASN A 3 -24.16 34.13 -27.79
CA ASN A 3 -24.13 33.30 -29.00
C ASN A 3 -24.14 31.80 -28.61
N PRO A 4 -25.08 30.99 -29.15
CA PRO A 4 -25.20 29.57 -28.80
C PRO A 4 -23.93 28.76 -29.10
N LEU A 5 -23.13 29.18 -30.09
CA LEU A 5 -21.86 28.52 -30.42
C LEU A 5 -20.82 28.71 -29.31
N VAL A 6 -20.79 29.88 -28.68
CA VAL A 6 -19.87 30.18 -27.57
C VAL A 6 -20.24 29.38 -26.31
N ILE A 7 -21.55 29.24 -26.04
CA ILE A 7 -22.05 28.43 -24.93
C ILE A 7 -21.66 26.96 -25.10
N PHE A 8 -21.71 26.44 -26.33
CA PHE A 8 -21.31 25.07 -26.62
C PHE A 8 -19.82 24.81 -26.36
N PHE A 9 -18.94 25.74 -26.76
CA PHE A 9 -17.50 25.65 -26.49
C PHE A 9 -17.17 25.73 -24.99
N ASP A 10 -17.83 26.63 -24.25
CA ASP A 10 -17.64 26.74 -22.80
C ASP A 10 -18.04 25.45 -22.07
N ILE A 11 -19.15 24.82 -22.46
CA ILE A 11 -19.63 23.57 -21.84
C ILE A 11 -18.71 22.39 -22.19
N THR A 12 -18.29 22.27 -23.46
CA THR A 12 -17.37 21.18 -23.86
C THR A 12 -16.00 21.31 -23.22
N PHE A 13 -15.46 22.53 -23.10
CA PHE A 13 -14.23 22.78 -22.37
C PHE A 13 -14.35 22.42 -20.89
N LEU A 14 -15.46 22.78 -20.24
CA LEU A 14 -15.72 22.43 -18.83
C LEU A 14 -15.84 20.92 -18.62
N ILE A 15 -16.50 20.20 -19.55
CA ILE A 15 -16.61 18.73 -19.52
C ILE A 15 -15.23 18.09 -19.68
N ILE A 16 -14.42 18.54 -20.65
CA ILE A 16 -13.06 18.04 -20.83
C ILE A 16 -12.22 18.30 -19.57
N LEU A 17 -12.38 19.46 -18.94
CA LEU A 17 -11.70 19.78 -17.69
C LEU A 17 -12.17 18.86 -16.53
N LEU A 18 -13.48 18.64 -16.41
CA LEU A 18 -14.07 17.75 -15.39
C LEU A 18 -13.67 16.27 -15.59
N PHE A 19 -13.45 15.83 -16.83
CA PHE A 19 -12.95 14.49 -17.13
C PHE A 19 -11.42 14.37 -17.13
N SER A 20 -10.68 15.44 -17.42
CA SER A 20 -9.21 15.45 -17.27
C SER A 20 -8.78 15.41 -15.81
N TYR A 21 -9.64 15.90 -14.91
CA TYR A 21 -9.47 15.84 -13.46
C TYR A 21 -10.34 14.78 -12.79
N SER A 22 -11.04 13.92 -13.54
CA SER A 22 -11.84 12.85 -12.93
C SER A 22 -10.91 11.86 -12.21
N PRO A 23 -11.01 11.72 -10.88
CA PRO A 23 -10.19 10.78 -10.10
C PRO A 23 -10.45 9.31 -10.45
N ILE A 24 -11.41 9.03 -11.35
CA ILE A 24 -11.79 7.70 -11.81
C ILE A 24 -10.61 6.98 -12.51
N LEU A 25 -9.57 7.71 -12.95
CA LEU A 25 -8.35 7.13 -13.52
C LEU A 25 -7.22 6.84 -12.51
N TYR A 26 -7.39 7.14 -11.22
CA TYR A 26 -6.38 6.89 -10.18
C TYR A 26 -6.63 5.59 -9.38
N LEU A 27 -7.19 4.57 -10.03
CA LEU A 27 -7.08 3.19 -9.54
C LEU A 27 -5.74 2.58 -9.95
N VAL A 28 -4.64 3.28 -9.71
CA VAL A 28 -3.31 2.64 -9.73
C VAL A 28 -3.08 2.10 -8.33
N PHE A 29 -3.87 1.08 -7.97
CA PHE A 29 -3.42 0.15 -6.96
C PHE A 29 -2.18 -0.53 -7.53
N ASP A 30 -1.10 -0.58 -6.76
CA ASP A 30 0.09 -1.30 -7.16
C ASP A 30 -0.21 -2.81 -7.15
N HIS A 31 -0.78 -3.31 -8.25
CA HIS A 31 -1.18 -4.71 -8.46
C HIS A 31 -0.01 -5.71 -8.37
N ARG A 32 1.22 -5.25 -8.11
CA ARG A 32 2.37 -6.15 -7.87
C ARG A 32 2.19 -6.94 -6.58
N ILE A 33 1.57 -6.35 -5.57
CA ILE A 33 1.47 -6.89 -4.21
C ILE A 33 0.01 -7.24 -3.90
N ASP A 34 -0.29 -8.53 -3.88
CA ASP A 34 -1.58 -9.07 -3.48
C ASP A 34 -1.49 -9.76 -2.10
N SER A 35 -2.64 -9.87 -1.43
CA SER A 35 -2.78 -10.51 -0.13
C SER A 35 -2.28 -11.95 -0.09
N GLU A 36 -2.46 -12.72 -1.15
CA GLU A 36 -2.04 -14.12 -1.24
C GLU A 36 -0.51 -14.28 -1.22
N LYS A 37 0.23 -13.33 -1.81
CA LYS A 37 1.69 -13.28 -1.66
C LYS A 37 2.11 -12.88 -0.25
N ILE A 38 1.43 -11.90 0.36
CA ILE A 38 1.73 -11.44 1.73
C ILE A 38 1.58 -12.59 2.72
N LYS A 39 0.48 -13.36 2.63
CA LYS A 39 0.21 -14.53 3.49
C LYS A 39 1.26 -15.65 3.37
N LYS A 40 2.02 -15.71 2.27
CA LYS A 40 3.11 -16.70 2.08
C LYS A 40 4.36 -16.35 2.87
N ILE A 41 4.54 -15.09 3.26
CA ILE A 41 5.71 -14.67 4.04
C ILE A 41 5.60 -15.21 5.46
N LYS A 42 6.69 -15.82 5.94
CA LYS A 42 6.80 -16.39 7.27
C LYS A 42 8.01 -15.83 8.00
N LEU A 43 7.93 -15.83 9.32
CA LEU A 43 9.09 -15.55 10.16
C LEU A 43 10.24 -16.50 9.82
N GLY A 44 11.47 -16.00 9.89
CA GLY A 44 12.69 -16.76 9.56
C GLY A 44 13.04 -16.82 8.07
N MET A 45 12.17 -16.36 7.16
CA MET A 45 12.48 -16.29 5.73
C MET A 45 13.63 -15.30 5.48
N SER A 46 14.49 -15.59 4.50
CA SER A 46 15.53 -14.66 4.07
C SER A 46 14.97 -13.57 3.15
N ALA A 47 15.69 -12.46 3.03
CA ALA A 47 15.35 -11.40 2.07
C ALA A 47 15.21 -11.91 0.62
N LYS A 48 15.96 -12.96 0.24
CA LYS A 48 15.86 -13.57 -1.09
C LYS A 48 14.55 -14.33 -1.29
N GLU A 49 14.08 -15.03 -0.26
CA GLU A 49 12.78 -15.72 -0.30
C GLU A 49 11.61 -14.73 -0.30
N VAL A 50 11.72 -13.65 0.47
CA VAL A 50 10.70 -12.59 0.45
C VAL A 50 10.63 -11.93 -0.93
N THR A 51 11.78 -11.58 -1.51
CA THR A 51 11.82 -10.93 -2.83
C THR A 51 11.44 -11.84 -3.99
N SER A 52 11.54 -13.16 -3.84
CA SER A 52 11.01 -14.09 -4.85
C SER A 52 9.48 -14.20 -4.80
N ILE A 53 8.86 -13.90 -3.66
CA ILE A 53 7.41 -13.93 -3.47
C ILE A 53 6.77 -12.58 -3.80
N LEU A 54 7.30 -11.49 -3.22
CA LEU A 54 6.76 -10.13 -3.32
C LEU A 54 7.40 -9.28 -4.43
N GLY A 55 8.50 -9.74 -5.03
CA GLY A 55 9.31 -8.91 -5.93
C GLY A 55 10.30 -8.01 -5.18
N GLN A 56 10.87 -7.03 -5.90
CA GLN A 56 11.83 -6.09 -5.31
C GLN A 56 11.10 -5.02 -4.48
N PRO A 57 11.63 -4.65 -3.30
CA PRO A 57 11.07 -3.56 -2.51
C PRO A 57 11.28 -2.20 -3.21
N LEU A 58 10.43 -1.23 -2.87
CA LEU A 58 10.57 0.15 -3.32
C LEU A 58 11.69 0.88 -2.58
N ASP A 59 11.90 0.52 -1.32
CA ASP A 59 12.87 1.16 -0.44
C ASP A 59 13.40 0.16 0.58
N ILE A 60 14.69 0.29 0.92
CA ILE A 60 15.38 -0.52 1.91
C ILE A 60 16.09 0.42 2.87
N LYS A 61 15.73 0.34 4.14
CA LYS A 61 16.30 1.17 5.21
C LYS A 61 16.69 0.32 6.41
N ASP A 62 17.62 0.80 7.21
CA ASP A 62 17.88 0.19 8.51
C ASP A 62 16.64 0.38 9.42
N THR A 63 16.29 -0.65 10.19
CA THR A 63 15.15 -0.58 11.10
C THR A 63 15.38 0.45 12.20
N TYR A 64 14.37 1.27 12.51
CA TYR A 64 14.46 2.31 13.56
C TYR A 64 14.73 1.79 14.98
N LEU A 65 14.39 0.53 15.26
CA LEU A 65 14.34 -0.02 16.63
C LEU A 65 15.31 -1.19 16.90
N LYS A 66 15.90 -1.77 15.86
CA LYS A 66 16.79 -2.95 15.93
C LYS A 66 17.74 -2.84 14.74
N ASP A 67 18.99 -3.25 14.86
CA ASP A 67 20.02 -3.12 13.80
C ASP A 67 19.81 -3.99 12.54
N GLY A 68 18.55 -4.34 12.21
CA GLY A 68 18.17 -5.05 11.00
C GLY A 68 17.75 -4.13 9.85
N LYS A 69 16.98 -4.66 8.91
CA LYS A 69 16.53 -3.93 7.71
C LYS A 69 15.01 -3.93 7.59
N THR A 70 14.45 -2.86 7.02
CA THR A 70 13.05 -2.75 6.62
C THR A 70 12.97 -2.67 5.11
N TYR A 71 12.17 -3.56 4.53
CA TYR A 71 11.84 -3.54 3.12
C TYR A 71 10.43 -2.97 2.99
N THR A 72 10.31 -1.86 2.28
CA THR A 72 9.03 -1.18 2.03
C THR A 72 8.53 -1.55 0.64
N TYR A 73 7.32 -2.08 0.56
CA TYR A 73 6.76 -2.63 -0.69
C TYR A 73 5.70 -1.76 -1.33
N THR A 74 5.09 -0.85 -0.58
CA THR A 74 4.13 0.11 -1.10
C THR A 74 4.47 1.52 -0.62
N GLN A 75 3.90 2.51 -1.27
CA GLN A 75 4.15 3.92 -0.98
C GLN A 75 2.82 4.68 -0.90
N PRO A 76 2.79 5.85 -0.26
CA PRO A 76 1.63 6.72 -0.27
C PRO A 76 1.16 6.99 -1.71
N ILE A 77 -0.16 7.05 -1.88
CA ILE A 77 -0.80 7.37 -3.15
C ILE A 77 -1.33 8.79 -3.07
N ASP A 78 -0.78 9.68 -3.89
CA ASP A 78 -1.19 11.07 -3.93
C ASP A 78 -2.70 11.19 -4.19
N TYR A 79 -3.37 12.06 -3.43
CA TYR A 79 -4.81 12.32 -3.50
C TYR A 79 -5.73 11.13 -3.18
N ALA A 80 -5.19 9.98 -2.78
CA ALA A 80 -6.00 8.85 -2.36
C ALA A 80 -6.58 9.07 -0.95
N MET A 81 -7.87 8.78 -0.79
CA MET A 81 -8.55 8.86 0.50
C MET A 81 -8.11 7.75 1.46
N THR A 82 -7.73 6.58 0.93
CA THR A 82 -7.04 5.53 1.70
C THR A 82 -5.92 4.92 0.86
N TYR A 83 -4.88 4.38 1.50
CA TYR A 83 -3.82 3.67 0.79
C TYR A 83 -3.16 2.58 1.66
N PRO A 84 -2.74 1.45 1.04
CA PRO A 84 -2.04 0.39 1.73
C PRO A 84 -0.57 0.70 1.96
N MET A 85 -0.07 0.35 3.14
CA MET A 85 1.35 0.31 3.44
C MET A 85 1.77 -1.10 3.86
N LEU A 86 2.82 -1.66 3.23
CA LEU A 86 3.40 -2.96 3.56
C LEU A 86 4.90 -2.84 3.86
N TRP A 87 5.30 -3.40 4.99
CA TRP A 87 6.68 -3.50 5.43
C TRP A 87 7.03 -4.92 5.85
N VAL A 88 8.25 -5.32 5.50
CA VAL A 88 8.87 -6.55 6.01
C VAL A 88 10.13 -6.16 6.75
N HIS A 89 10.19 -6.48 8.03
CA HIS A 89 11.33 -6.23 8.88
C HIS A 89 12.17 -7.51 9.02
N PHE A 90 13.47 -7.31 8.95
CA PHE A 90 14.49 -8.34 9.10
C PHE A 90 15.26 -8.09 10.39
N ASP A 91 15.73 -9.18 11.01
CA ASP A 91 16.67 -9.13 12.12
C ASP A 91 18.13 -8.93 11.64
N LEU A 92 19.05 -9.00 12.60
CA LEU A 92 20.50 -8.92 12.38
C LEU A 92 21.06 -10.07 11.53
N GLU A 93 20.39 -11.22 11.51
CA GLU A 93 20.73 -12.37 10.69
C GLU A 93 20.10 -12.29 9.29
N ASN A 94 19.45 -11.16 8.98
CA ASN A 94 18.75 -10.90 7.73
C ASN A 94 17.60 -11.89 7.48
N LYS A 95 16.91 -12.29 8.55
CA LYS A 95 15.73 -13.13 8.55
C LYS A 95 14.50 -12.33 8.94
N VAL A 96 13.35 -12.63 8.34
CA VAL A 96 12.08 -11.97 8.64
C VAL A 96 11.76 -12.16 10.12
N ASN A 97 11.72 -11.07 10.87
CA ASN A 97 11.24 -11.06 12.25
C ASN A 97 9.83 -10.49 12.36
N CYS A 98 9.40 -9.72 11.34
CA CYS A 98 8.09 -9.11 11.36
C CYS A 98 7.58 -8.74 9.96
N VAL A 99 6.27 -8.89 9.75
CA VAL A 99 5.56 -8.40 8.57
C VAL A 99 4.41 -7.52 9.06
N PHE A 100 4.33 -6.29 8.56
CA PHE A 100 3.30 -5.33 8.94
C PHE A 100 2.60 -4.77 7.70
N ALA A 101 1.27 -4.82 7.71
CA ALA A 101 0.44 -4.11 6.75
C ALA A 101 -0.57 -3.21 7.47
N LYS A 102 -0.71 -1.99 6.95
CA LYS A 102 -1.64 -0.96 7.43
C LYS A 102 -2.44 -0.39 6.28
N GLU A 103 -3.68 0.03 6.56
CA GLU A 103 -4.42 0.93 5.68
C GLU A 103 -4.40 2.33 6.31
N TYR A 104 -3.83 3.29 5.59
CA TYR A 104 -3.89 4.70 5.99
C TYR A 104 -5.17 5.34 5.48
N ILE A 105 -5.78 6.20 6.29
CA ILE A 105 -6.94 6.99 5.94
C ILE A 105 -6.54 8.47 5.92
N PHE A 106 -6.76 9.14 4.80
CA PHE A 106 -6.55 10.59 4.66
C PHE A 106 -7.39 11.32 5.71
N TRP A 107 -6.82 12.36 6.34
CA TRP A 107 -7.29 13.10 7.55
C TRP A 107 -6.70 12.67 8.91
N GLY A 108 -5.74 11.74 8.95
CA GLY A 108 -4.93 11.51 10.15
C GLY A 108 -5.68 10.86 11.33
N THR A 109 -6.90 10.39 11.09
CA THR A 109 -7.63 9.50 12.00
C THR A 109 -7.09 8.08 11.83
N ASP A 110 -6.24 7.71 12.78
CA ASP A 110 -5.75 6.39 13.19
C ASP A 110 -5.45 5.31 12.13
N ASP A 111 -4.25 4.78 12.19
CA ASP A 111 -3.75 3.72 11.31
C ASP A 111 -4.35 2.38 11.73
N GLU A 112 -5.22 1.77 10.91
CA GLU A 112 -5.68 0.42 11.20
C GLU A 112 -4.58 -0.58 10.78
N VAL A 113 -3.99 -1.27 11.77
CA VAL A 113 -3.16 -2.45 11.50
C VAL A 113 -4.08 -3.55 11.01
N ILE A 114 -3.99 -3.85 9.72
CA ILE A 114 -4.84 -4.87 9.07
C ILE A 114 -4.17 -6.24 9.06
N TYR A 115 -2.83 -6.28 9.16
CA TYR A 115 -2.08 -7.53 9.21
C TYR A 115 -0.75 -7.35 9.94
N ALA A 116 -0.46 -8.24 10.89
CA ALA A 116 0.82 -8.28 11.56
C ALA A 116 1.21 -9.71 11.89
N ILE A 117 2.46 -10.09 11.57
CA ILE A 117 3.09 -11.31 12.09
C ILE A 117 4.35 -10.87 12.82
N ASP A 118 4.49 -11.22 14.09
CA ASP A 118 5.70 -11.01 14.89
C ASP A 118 6.00 -12.20 15.81
N GLU A 119 7.24 -12.28 16.31
CA GLU A 119 7.71 -13.35 17.22
C GLU A 119 6.97 -13.34 18.57
N ASN A 120 6.48 -12.16 18.99
CA ASN A 120 5.81 -11.97 20.27
C ASN A 120 4.37 -12.48 20.28
N HIS A 121 3.84 -12.96 19.14
CA HIS A 121 2.47 -13.49 19.01
C HIS A 121 1.39 -12.52 19.54
N ASN A 122 1.70 -11.21 19.63
CA ASN A 122 0.83 -10.25 20.33
C ASN A 122 -0.37 -9.80 19.49
N TYR A 123 -0.29 -9.97 18.16
CA TYR A 123 -1.45 -9.83 17.28
C TYR A 123 -1.95 -11.22 16.87
N LYS A 124 -2.73 -11.85 17.76
CA LYS A 124 -3.52 -13.03 17.42
C LYS A 124 -4.67 -12.59 16.52
N ASN A 125 -4.64 -13.10 15.30
CA ASN A 125 -5.67 -13.02 14.26
C ASN A 125 -5.46 -11.84 13.29
N PRO A 126 -4.57 -11.99 12.29
CA PRO A 126 -4.61 -11.10 11.13
C PRO A 126 -6.03 -11.05 10.59
N ASP A 127 -6.60 -9.84 10.42
CA ASP A 127 -7.85 -9.71 9.69
C ASP A 127 -7.55 -9.97 8.20
N THR A 128 -7.51 -11.25 7.85
CA THR A 128 -7.23 -11.69 6.48
C THR A 128 -8.30 -11.17 5.53
N THR A 129 -9.52 -10.95 6.00
CA THR A 129 -10.60 -10.38 5.18
C THR A 129 -10.30 -8.93 4.82
N ARG A 130 -9.80 -8.14 5.78
CA ARG A 130 -9.39 -6.76 5.53
C ARG A 130 -8.16 -6.71 4.63
N LEU A 131 -7.16 -7.57 4.87
CA LEU A 131 -5.98 -7.68 4.01
C LEU A 131 -6.38 -7.97 2.55
N ASP A 132 -7.29 -8.92 2.33
CA ASP A 132 -7.78 -9.28 0.99
C ASP A 132 -8.54 -8.13 0.33
N SER A 133 -9.26 -7.33 1.12
CA SER A 133 -10.00 -6.17 0.61
C SER A 133 -9.10 -5.01 0.17
N VAL A 134 -7.94 -4.85 0.83
CA VAL A 134 -7.00 -3.73 0.67
C VAL A 134 -5.89 -4.07 -0.33
N PHE A 135 -5.39 -5.31 -0.34
CA PHE A 135 -4.37 -5.81 -1.27
C PHE A 135 -4.99 -6.83 -2.25
N ARG A 136 -5.57 -6.30 -3.35
CA ARG A 136 -6.28 -7.06 -4.39
C ARG A 136 -5.42 -7.36 -5.62
#